data_AF-A0A8B9KU73-F1
#
_entry.id   AF-A0A8B9KU73-F1
#
_cell.length_a   1.000
_cell.length_b   1.000
_cell.length_c   1.000
_cell.angle_alpha   90.00
_cell.angle_beta   90.00
_cell.angle_gamma   90.00
#
_symmetry.space_group_name_H-M   'P 1'
#
loop_
_entity.id
_entity.type
_entity.pdbx_description
1 polymer ?
#
loop_
_entity_poly.entity_id
_entity_poly.type
_entity_poly.pdbx_seq_one_letter_code
_entity_poly.pdbx_strand_id
1 'polypeptide(L)'
;MASEFVDGSEQQLRVYLRVRPFSKEELNNNEDQGCVVLENTETAALHAPKGSATMKSSEKGIGQQLHKFSFTKIFGSESTQAEFFDGTIRLQVQDFLQGRNALVFSYGVTNAGKTHTIQGSPKDPGILPRALEVVFRHINGRMYEHMDLRPYLSSDVQQLDPDQIRAERCAKAALFSLLKEVLSEEGGM
;
A
#
# COMPACT_ATOMS: atom_id res chain seq x y z
N MET A 1 -39.83 3.50 -0.84
CA MET A 1 -39.12 2.24 -0.52
C MET A 1 -38.25 1.91 -1.72
N ALA A 2 -36.97 2.28 -1.66
CA ALA A 2 -35.96 1.81 -2.60
C ALA A 2 -35.05 0.89 -1.80
N SER A 3 -35.02 -0.36 -2.21
CA SER A 3 -34.31 -1.47 -1.58
C SER A 3 -32.81 -1.20 -1.58
N GLU A 4 -32.24 -1.04 -0.39
CA GLU A 4 -30.81 -1.20 -0.17
C GLU A 4 -30.46 -2.67 -0.40
N PHE A 5 -29.86 -2.98 -1.55
CA PHE A 5 -29.11 -4.21 -1.71
C PHE A 5 -27.85 -4.08 -0.87
N VAL A 6 -27.94 -4.50 0.39
CA VAL A 6 -26.77 -4.84 1.19
C VAL A 6 -26.24 -6.14 0.61
N ASP A 7 -25.17 -6.06 -0.18
CA ASP A 7 -24.43 -7.23 -0.63
C ASP A 7 -23.83 -7.94 0.59
N GLY A 8 -24.47 -9.05 0.97
CA GLY A 8 -24.22 -9.82 2.18
C GLY A 8 -22.98 -10.70 2.12
N SER A 9 -21.92 -10.29 1.42
CA SER A 9 -20.60 -10.90 1.64
C SER A 9 -19.98 -10.25 2.88
N GLU A 10 -20.03 -10.94 4.02
CA GLU A 10 -19.12 -10.63 5.14
C GLU A 10 -17.73 -10.43 4.56
N GLN A 11 -17.14 -9.25 4.76
CA GLN A 11 -15.91 -8.87 4.09
C GLN A 11 -14.76 -9.69 4.68
N GLN A 12 -14.57 -10.89 4.16
CA GLN A 12 -13.47 -11.78 4.51
C GLN A 12 -12.17 -11.00 4.35
N LEU A 13 -11.30 -11.09 5.36
CA LEU A 13 -9.97 -10.50 5.31
C LEU A 13 -9.28 -10.90 3.99
N ARG A 14 -9.04 -9.93 3.11
CA ARG A 14 -8.33 -10.16 1.85
C ARG A 14 -6.83 -10.26 2.15
N VAL A 15 -6.25 -11.43 1.89
CA VAL A 15 -4.83 -11.70 2.14
C VAL A 15 -4.13 -11.87 0.81
N TYR A 16 -3.19 -10.98 0.52
CA TYR A 16 -2.42 -10.98 -0.72
C TYR A 16 -0.98 -11.41 -0.44
N LEU A 17 -0.43 -12.26 -1.31
CA LEU A 17 0.99 -12.60 -1.30
C LEU A 17 1.70 -11.82 -2.39
N ARG A 18 2.81 -11.16 -2.06
CA ARG A 18 3.72 -10.56 -3.04
C ARG A 18 5.11 -11.15 -2.87
N VAL A 19 5.65 -11.72 -3.94
CA VAL A 19 7.01 -12.25 -3.99
C VAL A 19 7.88 -11.22 -4.69
N ARG A 20 8.94 -10.74 -4.02
CA ARG A 20 9.89 -9.83 -4.65
C ARG A 20 10.86 -10.59 -5.58
N PRO A 21 11.40 -9.95 -6.61
CA PRO A 21 12.52 -10.52 -7.35
C PRO A 21 13.75 -10.68 -6.45
N PHE A 22 14.64 -11.59 -6.83
CA PHE A 22 15.97 -11.70 -6.24
C PHE A 22 16.80 -10.44 -6.53
N SER A 23 17.62 -10.05 -5.56
CA SER A 23 18.58 -8.95 -5.75
C SER A 23 19.75 -9.42 -6.63
N LYS A 24 20.51 -8.46 -7.19
CA LYS A 24 21.68 -8.79 -8.01
C LYS A 24 22.73 -9.56 -7.20
N GLU A 25 22.89 -9.20 -5.94
CA GLU A 25 23.80 -9.86 -5.00
C GLU A 25 23.37 -11.31 -4.75
N GLU A 26 22.08 -11.56 -4.52
CA GLU A 26 21.54 -12.91 -4.29
C GLU A 26 21.71 -13.80 -5.53
N LEU A 27 21.51 -13.24 -6.72
CA LEU A 27 21.75 -13.93 -7.99
C LEU A 27 23.24 -14.25 -8.19
N ASN A 28 24.13 -13.29 -7.91
CA ASN A 28 25.58 -13.49 -8.02
C ASN A 28 26.10 -14.53 -7.02
N ASN A 29 25.48 -14.63 -5.85
CA ASN A 29 25.79 -15.62 -4.83
C ASN A 29 25.23 -17.02 -5.14
N ASN A 30 24.49 -17.18 -6.25
CA ASN A 30 23.82 -18.44 -6.62
C ASN A 30 22.88 -18.96 -5.52
N GLU A 31 22.14 -18.06 -4.88
CA GLU A 31 21.14 -18.44 -3.88
C GLU A 31 20.00 -19.29 -4.50
N ASP A 32 19.40 -20.15 -3.68
CA ASP A 32 18.39 -21.11 -4.14
C ASP A 32 17.06 -20.41 -4.48
N GLN A 33 16.77 -20.33 -5.78
CA GLN A 33 15.55 -19.69 -6.31
C GLN A 33 14.32 -20.60 -6.26
N GLY A 34 14.48 -21.88 -5.92
CA GLY A 34 13.39 -22.87 -5.94
C GLY A 34 12.50 -22.89 -4.71
N CYS A 35 12.76 -22.04 -3.71
CA CYS A 35 12.07 -22.11 -2.43
C CYS A 35 10.60 -21.67 -2.49
N VAL A 36 10.22 -20.81 -3.44
CA VAL A 36 8.85 -20.32 -3.63
C VAL A 36 8.40 -20.59 -5.06
N VAL A 37 7.39 -21.42 -5.23
CA VAL A 37 6.81 -21.77 -6.53
C VAL A 37 5.36 -21.32 -6.57
N LEU A 38 4.99 -20.54 -7.59
CA LEU A 38 3.62 -20.08 -7.79
C LEU A 38 2.88 -21.11 -8.65
N GLU A 39 1.95 -21.85 -8.05
CA GLU A 39 1.17 -22.87 -8.79
C GLU A 39 0.09 -22.21 -9.66
N ASN A 40 -0.54 -21.16 -9.12
CA ASN A 40 -1.53 -20.34 -9.81
C ASN A 40 -1.65 -18.96 -9.12
N THR A 41 -2.67 -18.18 -9.48
CA THR A 41 -2.90 -16.84 -8.93
C THR A 41 -3.33 -16.80 -7.47
N GLU A 42 -3.62 -17.94 -6.84
CA GLU A 42 -4.15 -18.04 -5.47
C GLU A 42 -3.35 -19.01 -4.59
N THR A 43 -2.56 -19.91 -5.18
CA THR A 43 -1.82 -20.97 -4.48
C THR A 43 -0.32 -20.85 -4.70
N ALA A 44 0.44 -20.77 -3.60
CA ALA A 44 1.90 -20.86 -3.59
C ALA A 44 2.36 -22.10 -2.85
N ALA A 45 3.42 -22.71 -3.37
CA ALA A 45 4.10 -23.86 -2.82
C ALA A 45 5.49 -23.44 -2.32
N LEU A 46 5.77 -23.69 -1.04
CA LEU A 46 7.09 -23.51 -0.44
C LEU A 46 7.83 -24.84 -0.42
N HIS A 47 9.00 -24.86 -1.06
CA HIS A 47 9.93 -25.98 -1.02
C HIS A 47 10.99 -25.71 0.05
N ALA A 48 11.28 -26.70 0.87
CA ALA A 48 12.37 -26.60 1.83
C ALA A 48 13.71 -26.38 1.08
N PRO A 49 14.55 -25.42 1.50
CA PRO A 49 15.82 -25.14 0.82
C PRO A 49 16.74 -26.34 0.80
N LYS A 50 17.52 -26.51 -0.28
CA LYS A 50 18.48 -27.62 -0.40
C LYS A 50 19.45 -27.64 0.78
N GLY A 51 19.67 -28.83 1.35
CA GLY A 51 20.58 -29.02 2.49
C GLY A 51 20.03 -28.59 3.86
N SER A 52 18.83 -28.01 3.92
CA SER A 52 18.15 -27.69 5.19
C SER A 52 17.83 -28.95 6.00
N ALA A 53 17.69 -28.79 7.32
CA ALA A 53 17.27 -29.88 8.20
C ALA A 53 15.91 -30.47 7.78
N THR A 54 14.99 -29.61 7.30
CA THR A 54 13.68 -30.01 6.80
C THR A 54 13.79 -30.93 5.59
N MET A 55 14.62 -30.60 4.60
CA MET A 55 14.88 -31.46 3.43
C MET A 55 15.49 -32.81 3.84
N LYS A 56 16.47 -32.81 4.74
CA LYS A 56 17.11 -34.05 5.20
C LYS A 56 16.15 -34.95 5.99
N SER A 57 15.22 -34.35 6.72
CA SER A 57 14.18 -35.09 7.46
C SER A 57 13.12 -35.66 6.54
N SER A 58 12.73 -34.94 5.47
CA SER A 58 11.79 -35.46 4.47
C SER A 58 12.38 -36.57 3.61
N GLU A 59 13.67 -36.50 3.25
CA GLU A 59 14.39 -37.60 2.56
C GLU A 59 14.42 -38.88 3.40
N LYS A 60 14.40 -38.75 4.73
CA LYS A 60 14.28 -39.87 5.68
C LYS A 60 12.83 -40.30 5.94
N GLY A 61 11.84 -39.68 5.29
CA GLY A 61 10.41 -39.97 5.44
C GLY A 61 9.76 -39.40 6.71
N ILE A 62 10.45 -38.51 7.44
CA ILE A 62 10.04 -38.00 8.76
C ILE A 62 9.48 -36.56 8.68
N GLY A 63 9.65 -35.88 7.55
CA GLY A 63 9.22 -34.49 7.35
C GLY A 63 8.51 -34.22 6.02
N GLN A 64 7.82 -33.09 5.93
CA GLN A 64 7.20 -32.61 4.70
C GLN A 64 8.10 -31.54 4.06
N GLN A 65 8.55 -31.77 2.83
CA GLN A 65 9.39 -30.83 2.08
C GLN A 65 8.62 -29.72 1.35
N LEU A 66 7.30 -29.88 1.22
CA LEU A 66 6.44 -29.05 0.39
C LEU A 66 5.23 -28.58 1.20
N HIS A 67 5.10 -27.27 1.38
CA HIS A 67 3.95 -26.65 2.05
C HIS A 67 3.18 -25.77 1.06
N LYS A 68 1.87 -25.96 0.96
CA LYS A 68 1.01 -25.14 0.11
C LYS A 68 0.22 -24.13 0.93
N PHE A 69 0.08 -22.92 0.41
CA PHE A 69 -0.64 -21.82 1.03
C PHE A 69 -1.59 -21.18 0.01
N SER A 70 -2.81 -20.87 0.46
CA SER A 70 -3.84 -20.20 -0.34
C SER A 70 -4.00 -18.74 0.09
N PHE A 71 -4.13 -17.86 -0.89
CA PHE A 71 -4.27 -16.41 -0.74
C PHE A 71 -5.40 -15.90 -1.63
N THR A 72 -5.92 -14.71 -1.34
CA THR A 72 -6.90 -14.04 -2.20
C THR A 72 -6.35 -13.77 -3.60
N LYS A 73 -5.08 -13.37 -3.68
CA LYS A 73 -4.33 -13.27 -4.94
C LYS A 73 -2.83 -13.21 -4.66
N ILE A 74 -2.05 -13.75 -5.59
CA ILE A 74 -0.60 -13.81 -5.54
C ILE A 74 -0.01 -12.97 -6.68
N PHE A 75 1.01 -12.21 -6.33
CA PHE A 75 1.78 -11.37 -7.24
C PHE A 75 3.24 -11.84 -7.23
N GLY A 76 3.72 -12.33 -8.37
CA GLY A 76 5.09 -12.81 -8.53
C GLY A 76 6.12 -11.70 -8.67
N SER A 77 7.38 -12.10 -8.86
CA SER A 77 8.53 -11.20 -9.01
C SER A 77 8.39 -10.16 -10.12
N GLU A 78 7.65 -10.52 -11.18
CA GLU A 78 7.43 -9.66 -12.35
C GLU A 78 6.33 -8.62 -12.13
N SER A 79 5.57 -8.70 -11.02
CA SER A 79 4.45 -7.79 -10.78
C SER A 79 4.91 -6.39 -10.42
N THR A 80 4.50 -5.42 -11.24
CA THR A 80 4.79 -4.00 -11.04
C THR A 80 3.99 -3.42 -9.86
N GLN A 81 4.40 -2.24 -9.36
CA GLN A 81 3.63 -1.55 -8.33
C GLN A 81 2.24 -1.13 -8.80
N ALA A 82 2.11 -0.79 -10.10
CA ALA A 82 0.85 -0.38 -10.69
C ALA A 82 -0.13 -1.56 -10.71
N GLU A 83 0.29 -2.72 -11.22
CA GLU A 83 -0.52 -3.94 -11.24
C GLU A 83 -0.88 -4.41 -9.83
N PHE A 84 0.07 -4.31 -8.89
CA PHE A 84 -0.19 -4.63 -7.49
C PHE A 84 -1.26 -3.69 -6.91
N PHE A 85 -1.14 -2.38 -7.11
CA PHE A 85 -2.10 -1.39 -6.64
C PHE A 85 -3.50 -1.61 -7.22
N ASP A 86 -3.61 -1.78 -8.54
CA ASP A 86 -4.87 -2.00 -9.24
C ASP A 86 -5.53 -3.32 -8.82
N GLY A 87 -4.73 -4.37 -8.62
CA GLY A 87 -5.20 -5.68 -8.22
C GLY A 87 -5.49 -5.85 -6.73
N THR A 88 -5.13 -4.89 -5.87
CA THR A 88 -5.27 -5.04 -4.41
C THR A 88 -5.96 -3.89 -3.70
N ILE A 89 -5.59 -2.62 -3.94
CA ILE A 89 -5.98 -1.46 -3.10
C ILE A 89 -6.94 -0.49 -3.81
N ARG A 90 -6.96 -0.50 -5.14
CA ARG A 90 -7.76 0.46 -5.91
C ARG A 90 -9.24 0.47 -5.53
N LEU A 91 -9.84 -0.69 -5.32
CA LEU A 91 -11.24 -0.80 -4.90
C LEU A 91 -11.44 -0.28 -3.46
N GLN A 92 -10.52 -0.56 -2.54
CA GLN A 92 -10.59 -0.04 -1.17
C GLN A 92 -10.50 1.49 -1.14
N VAL A 93 -9.72 2.10 -2.03
CA VAL A 93 -9.67 3.56 -2.14
C VAL A 93 -11.01 4.11 -2.64
N GLN A 94 -11.68 3.42 -3.57
CA GLN A 94 -13.01 3.83 -4.02
C GLN A 94 -14.06 3.67 -2.91
N ASP A 95 -14.02 2.57 -2.16
CA ASP A 95 -14.85 2.35 -0.98
C ASP A 95 -14.62 3.43 0.08
N PHE A 96 -13.36 3.81 0.30
CA PHE A 96 -13.00 4.90 1.21
C PHE A 96 -13.59 6.24 0.80
N LEU A 97 -13.56 6.56 -0.50
CA LEU A 97 -14.19 7.76 -1.04
C LEU A 97 -15.72 7.76 -0.90
N GLN A 98 -16.34 6.60 -0.66
CA GLN A 98 -17.77 6.44 -0.35
C GLN A 98 -18.06 6.45 1.15
N GLY A 99 -17.06 6.75 2.00
CA GLY A 99 -17.22 6.82 3.45
C GLY A 99 -17.03 5.48 4.18
N ARG A 100 -16.47 4.46 3.52
CA ARG A 100 -16.15 3.17 4.17
C ARG A 100 -14.74 3.20 4.76
N ASN A 101 -14.58 2.72 5.98
CA ASN A 101 -13.24 2.60 6.57
C ASN A 101 -12.45 1.47 5.91
N ALA A 102 -11.17 1.70 5.64
CA ALA A 102 -10.25 0.70 5.11
C ALA A 102 -8.96 0.70 5.92
N LEU A 103 -8.42 -0.50 6.20
CA LEU A 103 -7.15 -0.67 6.89
C LEU A 103 -6.29 -1.67 6.12
N VAL A 104 -5.05 -1.28 5.84
CA VAL A 104 -4.10 -2.08 5.06
C VAL A 104 -2.86 -2.35 5.90
N PHE A 105 -2.48 -3.61 6.01
CA PHE A 105 -1.25 -4.04 6.65
C PHE A 105 -0.27 -4.57 5.61
N SER A 106 1.02 -4.30 5.80
CA SER A 106 2.09 -5.01 5.09
C SER A 106 2.89 -5.83 6.09
N TYR A 107 2.95 -7.14 5.87
CA TYR A 107 3.64 -8.08 6.75
C TYR A 107 4.71 -8.85 5.97
N GLY A 108 5.79 -9.20 6.66
CA GLY A 108 6.91 -9.94 6.09
C GLY A 108 8.20 -9.70 6.85
N VAL A 109 9.20 -10.55 6.60
CA VAL A 109 10.53 -10.45 7.21
C VAL A 109 11.27 -9.19 6.75
N THR A 110 12.39 -8.87 7.40
CA THR A 110 13.31 -7.83 6.91
C THR A 110 13.76 -8.17 5.48
N ASN A 111 13.91 -7.15 4.64
CA ASN A 111 14.24 -7.30 3.22
C ASN A 111 13.15 -7.98 2.33
N ALA A 112 11.93 -8.20 2.83
CA ALA A 112 10.82 -8.73 2.01
C ALA A 112 10.18 -7.72 1.05
N GLY A 113 10.61 -6.45 1.04
CA GLY A 113 10.04 -5.42 0.17
C GLY A 113 8.78 -4.72 0.71
N LYS A 114 8.57 -4.70 2.04
CA LYS A 114 7.43 -3.98 2.68
C LYS A 114 7.43 -2.48 2.35
N THR A 115 8.54 -1.80 2.61
CA THR A 115 8.70 -0.37 2.31
C THR A 115 8.58 -0.09 0.82
N HIS A 116 9.14 -0.96 -0.03
CA HIS A 116 8.94 -0.87 -1.47
C HIS A 116 7.44 -0.96 -1.81
N THR A 117 6.69 -1.91 -1.24
CA THR A 117 5.27 -2.06 -1.53
C THR A 117 4.42 -0.86 -1.09
N ILE A 118 4.65 -0.33 0.12
CA ILE A 118 3.87 0.78 0.66
C ILE A 118 4.30 2.13 0.06
N GLN A 119 5.58 2.47 0.15
CA GLN A 119 6.10 3.77 -0.28
C GLN A 119 6.53 3.74 -1.75
N GLY A 120 7.26 2.69 -2.15
CA GLY A 120 7.90 2.60 -3.46
C GLY A 120 9.07 3.56 -3.62
N SER A 121 9.36 3.90 -4.87
CA SER A 121 10.40 4.85 -5.25
C SER A 121 9.80 6.00 -6.07
N PRO A 122 10.52 7.12 -6.28
CA PRO A 122 10.04 8.20 -7.14
C PRO A 122 9.72 7.75 -8.58
N LYS A 123 10.46 6.77 -9.10
CA LYS A 123 10.27 6.21 -10.45
C LYS A 123 9.18 5.14 -10.50
N ASP A 124 8.97 4.44 -9.40
CA ASP A 124 7.97 3.39 -9.27
C ASP A 124 7.22 3.51 -7.92
N PRO A 125 6.24 4.42 -7.84
CA PRO A 125 5.55 4.73 -6.60
C PRO A 125 4.76 3.53 -6.07
N GLY A 126 4.71 3.37 -4.74
CA GLY A 126 3.99 2.28 -4.08
C GLY A 126 2.50 2.58 -3.85
N ILE A 127 1.90 1.82 -2.95
CA ILE A 127 0.48 1.94 -2.60
C ILE A 127 0.12 3.34 -2.10
N LEU A 128 0.89 3.88 -1.15
CA LEU A 128 0.58 5.14 -0.48
C LEU A 128 0.52 6.32 -1.45
N PRO A 129 1.57 6.62 -2.24
CA PRO A 129 1.51 7.72 -3.21
C PRO A 129 0.42 7.52 -4.28
N ARG A 130 0.20 6.29 -4.77
CA ARG A 130 -0.87 6.01 -5.74
C ARG A 130 -2.27 6.20 -5.16
N ALA A 131 -2.49 5.79 -3.91
CA ALA A 131 -3.76 6.00 -3.21
C ALA A 131 -4.05 7.49 -3.02
N LEU A 132 -3.05 8.27 -2.60
CA LEU A 132 -3.17 9.72 -2.47
C LEU A 132 -3.47 10.38 -3.82
N GLU A 133 -2.82 9.96 -4.91
CA GLU A 133 -3.11 10.46 -6.25
C GLU A 133 -4.58 10.24 -6.63
N VAL A 134 -5.13 9.05 -6.36
CA VAL A 134 -6.55 8.75 -6.63
C VAL A 134 -7.47 9.64 -5.79
N VAL A 135 -7.16 9.82 -4.51
CA VAL A 135 -7.94 10.69 -3.60
C VAL A 135 -7.93 12.14 -4.09
N PHE A 136 -6.75 12.71 -4.36
CA PHE A 136 -6.64 14.09 -4.83
C PHE A 136 -7.26 14.29 -6.21
N ARG A 137 -7.14 13.30 -7.11
CA ARG A 137 -7.83 13.33 -8.40
C ARG A 137 -9.35 13.33 -8.24
N HIS A 138 -9.88 12.60 -7.26
CA HIS A 138 -11.31 12.61 -6.94
C HIS A 138 -11.79 13.95 -6.36
N ILE A 139 -10.95 14.64 -5.58
CA ILE A 139 -11.24 15.95 -5.01
C ILE A 139 -11.19 17.06 -6.07
N ASN A 140 -10.42 16.87 -7.16
CA ASN A 140 -10.24 17.90 -8.18
C ASN A 140 -11.59 18.40 -8.74
N GLY A 141 -11.79 19.73 -8.71
CA GLY A 141 -13.06 20.37 -9.08
C GLY A 141 -14.16 20.34 -8.02
N ARG A 142 -13.92 19.73 -6.84
CA ARG A 142 -14.82 19.71 -5.68
C ARG A 142 -14.19 20.37 -4.45
N MET A 143 -13.22 21.25 -4.68
CA MET A 143 -12.55 21.96 -3.59
C MET A 143 -13.50 22.97 -2.97
N TYR A 144 -13.63 22.90 -1.65
CA TYR A 144 -14.32 23.91 -0.87
C TYR A 144 -13.43 25.16 -0.77
N GLU A 145 -13.92 26.31 -1.23
CA GLU A 145 -13.12 27.53 -1.36
C GLU A 145 -13.03 28.35 -0.08
N HIS A 146 -13.97 28.16 0.84
CA HIS A 146 -14.01 28.90 2.09
C HIS A 146 -13.06 28.27 3.13
N MET A 147 -12.38 29.13 3.91
CA MET A 147 -11.45 28.73 4.97
C MET A 147 -12.11 28.84 6.36
N ASP A 148 -13.39 28.51 6.43
CA ASP A 148 -14.25 28.55 7.62
C ASP A 148 -14.53 27.15 8.19
N LEU A 149 -13.89 26.11 7.65
CA LEU A 149 -13.97 24.75 8.16
C LEU A 149 -12.60 24.26 8.63
N ARG A 150 -12.59 23.60 9.79
CA ARG A 150 -11.43 22.90 10.35
C ARG A 150 -11.79 21.43 10.60
N PRO A 151 -10.90 20.47 10.25
CA PRO A 151 -11.09 19.08 10.66
C PRO A 151 -11.22 18.96 12.18
N TYR A 152 -12.23 18.22 12.63
CA TYR A 152 -12.49 17.94 14.04
C TYR A 152 -12.47 16.42 14.26
N LEU A 153 -11.58 15.97 15.14
CA LEU A 153 -11.31 14.56 15.42
C LEU A 153 -11.00 13.77 14.12
N SER A 154 -11.65 12.62 13.91
CA SER A 154 -11.37 11.74 12.78
C SER A 154 -12.27 11.94 11.56
N SER A 155 -13.49 12.48 11.76
CA SER A 155 -14.55 12.42 10.73
C SER A 155 -15.46 13.65 10.69
N ASP A 156 -15.24 14.64 11.55
CA ASP A 156 -16.14 15.78 11.71
C ASP A 156 -15.47 17.08 11.28
N VAL A 157 -16.26 18.14 11.16
CA VAL A 157 -15.80 19.48 10.78
C VAL A 157 -16.34 20.52 11.76
N GLN A 158 -15.45 21.37 12.24
CA GLN A 158 -15.81 22.51 13.06
C GLN A 158 -15.86 23.76 12.18
N GLN A 159 -16.96 24.52 12.28
CA GLN A 159 -17.04 25.86 11.70
C GLN A 159 -16.25 26.85 12.54
N LEU A 160 -15.49 27.71 11.85
CA LEU A 160 -14.66 28.74 12.44
C LEU A 160 -15.41 30.07 12.53
N ASP A 161 -15.18 30.80 13.62
CA ASP A 161 -15.66 32.17 13.74
C ASP A 161 -14.83 33.16 12.88
N PRO A 162 -15.30 34.39 12.64
CA PRO A 162 -14.59 35.36 11.80
C PRO A 162 -13.17 35.70 12.26
N ASP A 163 -12.88 35.66 13.56
CA ASP A 163 -11.56 35.97 14.09
C ASP A 163 -10.60 34.79 13.91
N GLN A 164 -11.09 33.56 14.09
CA GLN A 164 -10.36 32.33 13.77
C GLN A 164 -10.02 32.25 12.27
N ILE A 165 -10.97 32.56 11.38
CA ILE A 165 -10.71 32.60 9.93
C ILE A 165 -9.60 33.59 9.60
N ARG A 166 -9.60 34.76 10.24
CA ARG A 166 -8.56 35.78 10.05
C ARG A 166 -7.19 35.28 10.49
N ALA A 167 -7.12 34.64 11.66
CA ALA A 167 -5.89 34.06 12.18
C ALA A 167 -5.32 32.97 11.26
N GLU A 168 -6.17 32.05 10.78
CA GLU A 168 -5.77 30.98 9.85
C GLU A 168 -5.28 31.53 8.50
N ARG A 169 -5.93 32.58 7.97
CA ARG A 169 -5.47 33.27 6.76
C ARG A 169 -4.10 33.91 6.94
N CYS A 170 -3.87 34.58 8.07
CA CYS A 170 -2.56 35.16 8.39
C CYS A 170 -1.48 34.08 8.53
N ALA A 171 -1.76 32.99 9.25
CA ALA A 171 -0.83 31.88 9.43
C ALA A 171 -0.48 31.20 8.10
N LYS A 172 -1.50 30.94 7.25
CA LYS A 172 -1.30 30.43 5.89
C LYS A 172 -0.40 31.36 5.08
N ALA A 173 -0.69 32.66 5.06
CA ALA A 173 0.11 33.62 4.30
C ALA A 173 1.58 33.64 4.76
N ALA A 174 1.83 33.60 6.08
CA ALA A 174 3.19 33.54 6.62
C ALA A 174 3.93 32.26 6.21
N LEU A 175 3.29 31.10 6.31
CA LEU A 175 3.86 29.81 5.90
C LEU A 175 4.22 29.79 4.41
N PHE A 176 3.32 30.28 3.54
CA PHE A 176 3.57 30.34 2.10
C PHE A 176 4.68 31.36 1.74
N SER A 177 4.84 32.42 2.52
CA SER A 177 5.97 33.36 2.35
C SER A 177 7.29 32.66 2.65
N LEU A 178 7.39 31.97 3.78
CA LEU A 178 8.59 31.25 4.19
C LEU A 178 8.97 30.16 3.18
N LEU A 179 7.98 29.43 2.65
CA LEU A 179 8.21 28.39 1.64
C LEU A 179 8.76 28.97 0.32
N LYS A 180 8.29 30.15 -0.09
CA LYS A 180 8.80 30.83 -1.29
C LYS A 180 10.25 31.29 -1.11
N GLU A 181 10.61 31.75 0.08
CA GLU A 181 11.99 32.14 0.41
C GLU A 181 12.93 30.93 0.30
N VAL A 182 12.57 29.80 0.92
CA VAL A 182 13.37 28.55 0.86
C VAL A 182 13.55 28.03 -0.57
N LEU A 183 12.49 28.04 -1.38
CA LEU A 183 12.56 27.59 -2.78
C LEU A 183 13.35 28.55 -3.68
N SER A 184 13.45 29.82 -3.31
CA SER A 184 14.25 30.81 -4.05
C SER A 184 15.75 30.68 -3.75
N GLU A 185 16.11 30.16 -2.56
CA GLU A 185 17.50 29.91 -2.17
C GLU A 185 18.08 28.63 -2.79
N GLU A 186 17.28 27.56 -2.97
CA GLU A 186 17.74 26.31 -3.59
C GLU A 186 17.87 26.37 -5.13
N GLY A 187 17.22 27.33 -5.80
CA GLY A 187 17.31 27.51 -7.26
C GLY A 187 18.51 28.34 -7.74
N GLY A 188 19.37 28.79 -6.82
CA GLY A 188 20.50 29.69 -7.08
C GLY A 188 21.88 29.03 -7.10
N MET A 189 21.96 27.69 -7.16
CA MET A 189 23.22 26.92 -7.18
C MET A 189 23.34 26.06 -8.44
#